data_AF-A0A6N9QZ13-F1
#
_entry.id   AF-A0A6N9QZ13-F1
#
_cell.length_a   1.000
_cell.length_b   1.000
_cell.length_c   1.000
_cell.angle_alpha   90.00
_cell.angle_beta   90.00
_cell.angle_gamma   90.00
#
_symmetry.space_group_name_H-M   'P 1'
#
loop_
_entity.id
_entity.type
_entity.pdbx_description
1 polymer ?
#
loop_
_entity_poly.entity_id
_entity_poly.type
_entity_poly.pdbx_seq_one_letter_code
_entity_poly.pdbx_strand_id
1 'polypeptide(L)'
;MEFTERLAALANKVAHQKDALQTEEATKNAFVMPFISTILGYDVFNPSEVVPEFTADVGLKKGEKIDYAIVQDGQIQMLIECKHVGSPLSLEHASQLYRYFAVTNARIAILTNGEKYHFYTDLDAPNRMDDKPFLVLDLLDIDATLIPELLKLSKTEFDLDSIINAAGELKYVGQIKRAIAAQFKEPSDDWVRFFTNRVYEGAFTQKVREQFTPLVSKASQQFLNEQVNNRLATALGASSVPPSMPSGDDVTEEVTSREEAERDLKESQDDIVTTADELTAFNIIRAIVCDRVDMSRVTYRDAKSYCAVLLDNNNRKTIARLHFNRSRKYVGLLDENKVETRHGIDALEQIYGFSDALRETVDRFNG
;
A
#
# COMPACT_ATOMS: atom_id res chain seq x y z
N MET A 1 2.25 -24.21 11.81
CA MET A 1 2.01 -22.94 11.13
C MET A 1 3.24 -22.58 10.31
N GLU A 2 3.03 -22.06 9.11
CA GLU A 2 4.07 -21.55 8.23
C GLU A 2 4.73 -20.28 8.86
N PHE A 3 5.85 -19.82 8.30
CA PHE A 3 6.49 -18.57 8.72
C PHE A 3 5.58 -17.35 8.46
N THR A 4 4.95 -17.34 7.28
CA THR A 4 3.98 -16.33 6.82
C THR A 4 2.76 -16.24 7.74
N GLU A 5 2.14 -17.37 8.11
CA GLU A 5 1.01 -17.44 9.05
C GLU A 5 1.38 -16.85 10.43
N ARG A 6 2.56 -17.20 10.95
CA ARG A 6 3.05 -16.70 12.25
C ARG A 6 3.27 -15.19 12.23
N LEU A 7 3.85 -14.68 11.15
CA LEU A 7 4.07 -13.24 10.95
C LEU A 7 2.74 -12.48 10.83
N ALA A 8 1.78 -13.01 10.05
CA ALA A 8 0.45 -12.45 9.92
C ALA A 8 -0.34 -12.48 11.25
N ALA A 9 -0.18 -13.51 12.07
CA ALA A 9 -0.80 -13.58 13.40
C ALA A 9 -0.24 -12.51 14.34
N LEU A 10 1.07 -12.25 14.32
CA LEU A 10 1.71 -11.19 15.11
C LEU A 10 1.30 -9.79 14.61
N ALA A 11 1.25 -9.58 13.29
CA ALA A 11 0.75 -8.34 12.67
C ALA A 11 -0.68 -8.01 13.10
N ASN A 12 -1.59 -9.00 13.03
CA ASN A 12 -2.96 -8.85 13.52
C ASN A 12 -2.99 -8.53 15.03
N LYS A 13 -2.13 -9.14 15.84
CA LYS A 13 -2.03 -8.84 17.28
C LYS A 13 -1.61 -7.38 17.53
N VAL A 14 -0.62 -6.87 16.79
CA VAL A 14 -0.18 -5.47 16.87
C VAL A 14 -1.31 -4.52 16.50
N ALA A 15 -1.98 -4.76 15.37
CA ALA A 15 -3.08 -3.94 14.88
C ALA A 15 -4.24 -3.78 15.87
N HIS A 16 -4.55 -4.84 16.65
CA HIS A 16 -5.67 -4.83 17.61
C HIS A 16 -5.28 -4.43 19.05
N GLN A 17 -4.00 -4.47 19.42
CA GLN A 17 -3.59 -4.33 20.83
C GLN A 17 -2.67 -3.13 21.12
N LYS A 18 -2.07 -2.50 20.10
CA LYS A 18 -1.03 -1.48 20.31
C LYS A 18 -1.48 -0.30 21.17
N ASP A 19 -2.70 0.20 20.94
CA ASP A 19 -3.24 1.38 21.62
C ASP A 19 -3.59 1.11 23.11
N ALA A 20 -3.62 -0.16 23.53
CA ALA A 20 -3.80 -0.57 24.92
C ALA A 20 -2.48 -0.65 25.71
N LEU A 21 -1.32 -0.60 25.06
CA LEU A 21 -0.01 -0.75 25.72
C LEU A 21 0.53 0.62 26.14
N GLN A 22 0.63 0.85 27.45
CA GLN A 22 1.06 2.14 28.01
C GLN A 22 2.55 2.23 28.37
N THR A 23 3.32 1.13 28.23
CA THR A 23 4.73 1.09 28.64
C THR A 23 5.60 0.33 27.64
N GLU A 24 6.90 0.62 27.68
CA GLU A 24 7.92 -0.12 26.93
C GLU A 24 7.96 -1.60 27.35
N GLU A 25 7.86 -1.90 28.65
CA GLU A 25 7.77 -3.28 29.14
C GLU A 25 6.51 -4.02 28.63
N ALA A 26 5.36 -3.34 28.56
CA ALA A 26 4.17 -3.92 27.93
C ALA A 26 4.40 -4.20 26.43
N THR A 27 5.16 -3.33 25.74
CA THR A 27 5.54 -3.50 24.32
C THR A 27 6.47 -4.69 24.13
N LYS A 28 7.50 -4.82 24.97
CA LYS A 28 8.43 -5.96 25.00
C LYS A 28 7.69 -7.29 25.19
N ASN A 29 6.82 -7.36 26.21
CA ASN A 29 6.03 -8.55 26.52
C ASN A 29 4.97 -8.88 25.45
N ALA A 30 4.28 -7.88 24.91
CA ALA A 30 3.17 -8.11 23.98
C ALA A 30 3.63 -8.40 22.54
N PHE A 31 4.71 -7.78 22.07
CA PHE A 31 5.11 -7.83 20.66
C PHE A 31 6.55 -8.34 20.45
N VAL A 32 7.54 -7.81 21.17
CA VAL A 32 8.96 -8.12 20.87
C VAL A 32 9.35 -9.54 21.29
N MET A 33 8.97 -10.01 22.49
CA MET A 33 9.25 -11.42 22.87
C MET A 33 8.50 -12.43 21.99
N PRO A 34 7.23 -12.21 21.60
CA PRO A 34 6.59 -12.99 20.53
C PRO A 34 7.30 -12.92 19.17
N PHE A 35 7.91 -11.79 18.80
CA PHE A 35 8.72 -11.70 17.59
C PHE A 35 9.97 -12.60 17.67
N ILE A 36 10.76 -12.48 18.75
CA ILE A 36 11.96 -13.29 18.99
C ILE A 36 11.61 -14.80 19.01
N SER A 37 10.58 -15.18 19.76
CA SER A 37 10.21 -16.60 19.96
C SER A 37 9.43 -17.22 18.80
N THR A 38 8.48 -16.48 18.21
CA THR A 38 7.52 -17.06 17.26
C THR A 38 7.90 -16.78 15.80
N ILE A 39 8.62 -15.68 15.52
CA ILE A 39 9.08 -15.35 14.15
C ILE A 39 10.52 -15.81 13.97
N LEU A 40 11.45 -15.29 14.79
CA LEU A 40 12.87 -15.66 14.70
C LEU A 40 13.17 -17.05 15.28
N GLY A 41 12.30 -17.60 16.14
CA GLY A 41 12.41 -18.98 16.64
C GLY A 41 13.44 -19.18 17.77
N TYR A 42 13.89 -18.11 18.42
CA TYR A 42 14.82 -18.19 19.56
C TYR A 42 14.07 -18.32 20.90
N ASP A 43 14.51 -19.23 21.76
CA ASP A 43 13.86 -19.51 23.04
C ASP A 43 14.13 -18.41 24.07
N VAL A 44 13.14 -17.54 24.25
CA VAL A 44 13.13 -16.44 25.24
C VAL A 44 13.18 -16.91 26.70
N PHE A 45 13.04 -18.22 26.97
CA PHE A 45 13.20 -18.82 28.29
C PHE A 45 14.57 -19.48 28.49
N ASN A 46 15.41 -19.54 27.45
CA ASN A 46 16.77 -20.09 27.49
C ASN A 46 17.80 -18.95 27.60
N PRO A 47 18.37 -18.67 28.79
CA PRO A 47 19.34 -17.58 28.98
C PRO A 47 20.70 -17.84 28.31
N SER A 48 20.92 -19.02 27.72
CA SER A 48 22.09 -19.31 26.87
C SER A 48 21.87 -18.94 25.39
N GLU A 49 20.69 -18.41 25.05
CA GLU A 49 20.22 -18.18 23.68
C GLU A 49 19.52 -16.82 23.51
N VAL A 50 18.73 -16.40 24.50
CA VAL A 50 18.20 -15.04 24.60
C VAL A 50 18.57 -14.48 25.98
N VAL A 51 19.48 -13.50 26.01
CA VAL A 51 19.91 -12.83 27.24
C VAL A 51 19.13 -11.53 27.40
N PRO A 52 18.14 -11.44 28.31
CA PRO A 52 17.47 -10.19 28.63
C PRO A 52 18.38 -9.28 29.47
N GLU A 53 18.19 -7.97 29.36
CA GLU A 53 18.95 -6.94 30.09
C GLU A 53 20.48 -7.06 29.91
N PHE A 54 20.92 -7.45 28.73
CA PHE A 54 22.31 -7.76 28.43
C PHE A 54 23.27 -6.60 28.78
N THR A 55 24.32 -6.93 29.55
CA THR A 55 25.44 -6.05 29.87
C THR A 55 26.77 -6.62 29.40
N ALA A 56 27.71 -5.75 29.02
CA ALA A 56 29.07 -6.13 28.63
C ALA A 56 30.12 -5.44 29.50
N ASP A 57 31.19 -6.16 29.84
CA ASP A 57 32.16 -5.75 30.89
C ASP A 57 33.14 -4.63 30.47
N VAL A 58 33.08 -4.16 29.21
CA VAL A 58 34.15 -3.35 28.61
C VAL A 58 33.72 -1.89 28.40
N GLY A 59 34.18 -1.00 29.28
CA GLY A 59 34.24 0.46 29.03
C GLY A 59 32.92 1.23 28.91
N LEU A 60 31.78 0.55 29.01
CA LEU A 60 30.43 1.11 28.87
C LEU A 60 30.01 2.01 30.05
N LYS A 61 28.94 2.79 29.87
CA LYS A 61 28.43 3.67 30.93
C LYS A 61 27.85 2.80 32.04
N LYS A 62 28.24 3.06 33.29
CA LYS A 62 27.82 2.23 34.44
C LYS A 62 26.29 2.24 34.60
N GLY A 63 25.66 1.07 34.49
CA GLY A 63 24.20 0.90 34.57
C GLY A 63 23.45 0.94 33.23
N GLU A 64 24.19 0.99 32.11
CA GLU A 64 23.66 0.86 30.74
C GLU A 64 23.43 -0.62 30.38
N LYS A 65 22.37 -0.94 29.64
CA LYS A 65 22.00 -2.30 29.21
C LYS A 65 21.27 -2.28 27.86
N ILE A 66 21.34 -3.39 27.11
CA ILE A 66 20.50 -3.67 25.94
C ILE A 66 19.35 -4.58 26.36
N ASP A 67 18.17 -4.42 25.77
CA ASP A 67 16.99 -5.16 26.23
C ASP A 67 17.09 -6.67 25.99
N TYR A 68 17.57 -7.08 24.81
CA TYR A 68 17.89 -8.48 24.52
C TYR A 68 19.17 -8.62 23.68
N ALA A 69 19.98 -9.63 23.99
CA ALA A 69 21.02 -10.14 23.09
C ALA A 69 20.68 -11.57 22.66
N ILE A 70 20.78 -11.87 21.36
CA ILE A 70 20.57 -13.21 20.81
C ILE A 70 21.92 -13.90 20.66
N VAL A 71 22.04 -15.08 21.26
CA VAL A 71 23.25 -15.90 21.30
C VAL A 71 23.03 -17.15 20.45
N GLN A 72 23.96 -17.40 19.52
CA GLN A 72 24.00 -18.59 18.70
C GLN A 72 25.44 -19.10 18.60
N ASP A 73 25.62 -20.42 18.70
CA ASP A 73 26.93 -21.09 18.74
C ASP A 73 27.90 -20.51 19.80
N GLY A 74 27.33 -20.06 20.93
CA GLY A 74 28.05 -19.45 22.05
C GLY A 74 28.51 -18.02 21.82
N GLN A 75 28.12 -17.37 20.73
CA GLN A 75 28.45 -15.98 20.41
C GLN A 75 27.20 -15.10 20.28
N ILE A 76 27.31 -13.84 20.70
CA ILE A 76 26.26 -12.85 20.50
C ILE A 76 26.22 -12.49 19.01
N GLN A 77 25.13 -12.83 18.33
CA GLN A 77 24.94 -12.51 16.91
C GLN A 77 24.15 -11.21 16.72
N MET A 78 23.12 -11.01 17.54
CA MET A 78 22.19 -9.88 17.41
C MET A 78 21.98 -9.14 18.74
N LEU A 79 21.86 -7.82 18.66
CA LEU A 79 21.46 -6.95 19.77
C LEU A 79 20.10 -6.31 19.47
N ILE A 80 19.22 -6.21 20.46
CA ILE A 80 17.86 -5.69 20.30
C ILE A 80 17.59 -4.59 21.34
N GLU A 81 17.43 -3.35 20.87
CA GLU A 81 16.97 -2.19 21.63
C GLU A 81 15.48 -1.97 21.34
N CYS A 82 14.66 -1.95 22.39
CA CYS A 82 13.22 -1.77 22.29
C CYS A 82 12.81 -0.35 22.64
N LYS A 83 11.64 0.09 22.18
CA LYS A 83 10.97 1.34 22.56
C LYS A 83 9.47 1.07 22.73
N HIS A 84 8.76 1.98 23.40
CA HIS A 84 7.30 1.88 23.56
C HIS A 84 6.57 1.99 22.21
N VAL A 85 5.53 1.18 21.99
CA VAL A 85 4.79 1.14 20.72
C VAL A 85 4.23 2.50 20.32
N GLY A 86 4.34 2.84 19.04
CA GLY A 86 4.00 4.18 18.52
C GLY A 86 5.09 5.23 18.73
N SER A 87 6.10 4.99 19.58
CA SER A 87 7.28 5.88 19.66
C SER A 87 8.09 5.82 18.36
N PRO A 88 8.63 6.96 17.87
CA PRO A 88 9.46 6.99 16.67
C PRO A 88 10.83 6.33 16.90
N LEU A 89 11.30 5.56 15.92
CA LEU A 89 12.62 4.93 15.95
C LEU A 89 13.69 5.92 15.49
N SER A 90 14.31 6.63 16.44
CA SER A 90 15.47 7.50 16.18
C SER A 90 16.77 6.91 16.72
N LEU A 91 17.80 6.92 15.89
CA LEU A 91 19.16 6.51 16.25
C LEU A 91 19.79 7.42 17.33
N GLU A 92 19.38 8.67 17.40
CA GLU A 92 19.79 9.62 18.47
C GLU A 92 19.38 9.11 19.86
N HIS A 93 18.26 8.39 19.94
CA HIS A 93 17.75 7.76 21.15
C HIS A 93 18.21 6.30 21.33
N ALA A 94 18.92 5.73 20.35
CA ALA A 94 19.47 4.37 20.36
C ALA A 94 20.98 4.33 20.62
N SER A 95 21.53 5.34 21.30
CA SER A 95 22.98 5.43 21.55
C SER A 95 23.57 4.25 22.33
N GLN A 96 22.73 3.46 23.03
CA GLN A 96 23.14 2.22 23.69
C GLN A 96 23.53 1.16 22.67
N LEU A 97 22.67 0.94 21.66
CA LEU A 97 22.84 -0.06 20.60
C LEU A 97 24.17 0.13 19.87
N TYR A 98 24.52 1.38 19.51
CA TYR A 98 25.84 1.71 18.94
C TYR A 98 27.02 1.32 19.85
N ARG A 99 26.96 1.66 21.15
CA ARG A 99 28.06 1.40 22.08
C ARG A 99 28.26 -0.08 22.33
N TYR A 100 27.17 -0.84 22.45
CA TYR A 100 27.19 -2.29 22.64
C TYR A 100 27.63 -3.04 21.38
N PHE A 101 27.17 -2.63 20.20
CA PHE A 101 27.62 -3.20 18.92
C PHE A 101 29.14 -3.07 18.77
N ALA A 102 29.71 -1.92 19.13
CA ALA A 102 31.15 -1.67 19.02
C ALA A 102 32.05 -2.43 20.02
N VAL A 103 31.49 -3.14 21.01
CA VAL A 103 32.24 -3.90 22.03
C VAL A 103 31.82 -5.36 22.16
N THR A 104 31.02 -5.87 21.22
CA THR A 104 30.57 -7.27 21.18
C THR A 104 30.88 -7.89 19.81
N ASN A 105 30.68 -9.21 19.68
CA ASN A 105 30.77 -9.90 18.39
C ASN A 105 29.50 -9.74 17.53
N ALA A 106 28.53 -8.92 17.98
CA ALA A 106 27.26 -8.75 17.28
C ALA A 106 27.49 -8.10 15.91
N ARG A 107 26.94 -8.73 14.87
CA ARG A 107 27.02 -8.24 13.47
C ARG A 107 25.68 -7.72 12.95
N ILE A 108 24.62 -7.91 13.74
CA ILE A 108 23.27 -7.43 13.48
C ILE A 108 22.78 -6.65 14.72
N ALA A 109 22.13 -5.53 14.49
CA ALA A 109 21.46 -4.74 15.52
C ALA A 109 20.01 -4.47 15.11
N ILE A 110 19.09 -4.49 16.06
CA ILE A 110 17.66 -4.30 15.85
C ILE A 110 17.18 -3.18 16.77
N LEU A 111 16.61 -2.13 16.18
CA LEU A 111 15.86 -1.10 16.90
C LEU A 111 14.37 -1.31 16.61
N THR A 112 13.53 -1.44 17.63
CA THR A 112 12.10 -1.76 17.44
C THR A 112 11.18 -1.08 18.45
N ASN A 113 9.93 -0.84 18.05
CA ASN A 113 8.83 -0.44 18.93
C ASN A 113 7.71 -1.50 18.97
N GLY A 114 8.01 -2.75 18.63
CA GLY A 114 7.04 -3.85 18.53
C GLY A 114 6.18 -3.83 17.25
N GLU A 115 5.88 -2.67 16.69
CA GLU A 115 5.19 -2.48 15.40
C GLU A 115 6.18 -2.50 14.24
N LYS A 116 7.27 -1.73 14.35
CA LYS A 116 8.30 -1.56 13.33
C LYS A 116 9.64 -2.06 13.84
N TYR A 117 10.44 -2.62 12.94
CA TYR A 117 11.76 -3.18 13.22
C TYR A 117 12.73 -2.61 12.20
N HIS A 118 13.86 -2.07 12.67
CA HIS A 118 14.93 -1.54 11.83
C HIS A 118 16.18 -2.35 12.10
N PHE A 119 16.67 -3.04 11.08
CA PHE A 119 17.82 -3.94 11.17
C PHE A 119 19.06 -3.26 10.58
N TYR A 120 20.13 -3.27 11.36
CA TYR A 120 21.41 -2.64 11.08
C TYR A 120 22.52 -3.69 11.09
N THR A 121 23.60 -3.40 10.39
CA THR A 121 24.84 -4.20 10.35
C THR A 121 26.02 -3.23 10.21
N ASP A 122 27.21 -3.71 9.88
CA ASP A 122 28.47 -2.96 9.87
C ASP A 122 29.18 -2.98 8.50
N LEU A 123 28.40 -2.75 7.44
CA LEU A 123 28.89 -2.74 6.06
C LEU A 123 29.81 -1.55 5.76
N ASP A 124 29.60 -0.40 6.41
CA ASP A 124 30.41 0.80 6.18
C ASP A 124 31.77 0.75 6.91
N ALA A 125 31.86 0.06 8.06
CA ALA A 125 33.12 -0.22 8.76
C ALA A 125 32.95 -1.36 9.80
N PRO A 126 33.86 -2.34 9.88
CA PRO A 126 33.74 -3.47 10.82
C PRO A 126 33.58 -3.05 12.28
N ASN A 127 32.70 -3.74 13.00
CA ASN A 127 32.31 -3.47 14.39
C ASN A 127 31.75 -2.05 14.62
N ARG A 128 31.25 -1.38 13.57
CA ARG A 128 30.54 -0.10 13.68
C ARG A 128 29.19 -0.22 12.97
N MET A 129 28.12 -0.16 13.75
CA MET A 129 26.76 -0.13 13.23
C MET A 129 26.56 1.02 12.23
N ASP A 130 25.99 0.71 11.07
CA ASP A 130 25.65 1.63 9.99
C ASP A 130 24.60 2.68 10.44
N ASP A 131 24.70 3.91 9.94
CA ASP A 131 23.76 5.00 10.25
C ASP A 131 22.39 4.85 9.56
N LYS A 132 22.16 3.75 8.82
CA LYS A 132 20.92 3.46 8.08
C LYS A 132 20.62 1.96 8.15
N PRO A 133 19.36 1.54 8.40
CA PRO A 133 19.01 0.14 8.38
C PRO A 133 19.06 -0.44 6.96
N PHE A 134 19.42 -1.71 6.85
CA PHE A 134 19.38 -2.48 5.59
C PHE A 134 17.99 -3.08 5.36
N LEU A 135 17.35 -3.59 6.42
CA LEU A 135 15.98 -4.09 6.41
C LEU A 135 15.10 -3.20 7.29
N VAL A 136 13.91 -2.87 6.80
CA VAL A 136 12.85 -2.22 7.59
C VAL A 136 11.58 -3.05 7.44
N LEU A 137 11.13 -3.65 8.54
CA LEU A 137 9.86 -4.36 8.62
C LEU A 137 8.85 -3.46 9.32
N ASP A 138 7.68 -3.30 8.71
CA ASP A 138 6.49 -2.70 9.32
C ASP A 138 5.43 -3.79 9.42
N LEU A 139 4.99 -4.14 10.64
CA LEU A 139 3.98 -5.19 10.82
C LEU A 139 2.57 -4.77 10.39
N LEU A 140 2.35 -3.49 10.04
CA LEU A 140 1.08 -3.01 9.48
C LEU A 140 1.12 -2.82 7.96
N ASP A 141 2.31 -2.90 7.34
CA ASP A 141 2.53 -2.79 5.89
C ASP A 141 3.72 -3.69 5.47
N ILE A 142 3.49 -5.01 5.48
CA ILE A 142 4.53 -6.01 5.23
C ILE A 142 4.79 -6.13 3.72
N ASP A 143 5.88 -5.51 3.24
CA ASP A 143 6.42 -5.78 1.90
C ASP A 143 6.85 -7.26 1.82
N ALA A 144 6.06 -8.07 1.12
CA ALA A 144 6.27 -9.51 0.99
C ALA A 144 7.64 -9.88 0.38
N THR A 145 8.30 -8.95 -0.33
CA THR A 145 9.67 -9.17 -0.85
C THR A 145 10.72 -9.25 0.26
N LEU A 146 10.41 -8.82 1.48
CA LEU A 146 11.29 -8.90 2.65
C LEU A 146 11.17 -10.22 3.42
N ILE A 147 10.15 -11.05 3.14
CA ILE A 147 9.90 -12.31 3.88
C ILE A 147 11.07 -13.30 3.79
N PRO A 148 11.72 -13.55 2.62
CA PRO A 148 12.89 -14.42 2.54
C PRO A 148 14.08 -13.90 3.37
N GLU A 149 14.25 -12.59 3.41
CA GLU A 149 15.34 -11.92 4.13
C GLU A 149 15.12 -11.92 5.65
N LEU A 150 13.85 -11.82 6.07
CA LEU A 150 13.45 -12.02 7.46
C LEU A 150 13.57 -13.49 7.90
N LEU A 151 13.35 -14.45 6.99
CA LEU A 151 13.51 -15.87 7.29
C LEU A 151 14.98 -16.23 7.60
N LYS A 152 15.95 -15.64 6.89
CA LYS A 152 17.39 -15.80 7.19
C LYS A 152 17.76 -15.34 8.61
N LEU A 153 17.00 -14.43 9.22
CA LEU A 153 17.22 -14.00 10.60
C LEU A 153 16.65 -14.98 11.65
N SER A 154 16.04 -16.09 11.22
CA SER A 154 15.50 -17.11 12.12
C SER A 154 16.52 -18.21 12.45
N LYS A 155 16.46 -18.73 13.67
CA LYS A 155 17.38 -19.73 14.25
C LYS A 155 17.69 -20.94 13.36
N THR A 156 16.74 -21.38 12.54
CA THR A 156 16.90 -22.56 11.67
C THR A 156 17.60 -22.26 10.35
N GLU A 157 17.56 -21.00 9.89
CA GLU A 157 18.07 -20.56 8.58
C GLU A 157 19.16 -19.47 8.73
N PHE A 158 19.74 -19.33 9.92
CA PHE A 158 20.68 -18.26 10.26
C PHE A 158 22.05 -18.45 9.59
N ASP A 159 22.21 -17.77 8.45
CA ASP A 159 23.46 -17.62 7.71
C ASP A 159 23.89 -16.15 7.72
N LEU A 160 24.83 -15.84 8.61
CA LEU A 160 25.35 -14.48 8.80
C LEU A 160 25.98 -13.90 7.53
N ASP A 161 26.71 -14.69 6.76
CA ASP A 161 27.38 -14.21 5.54
C ASP A 161 26.32 -13.94 4.44
N SER A 162 25.29 -14.78 4.31
CA SER A 162 24.15 -14.53 3.42
C SER A 162 23.36 -13.28 3.82
N ILE A 163 23.15 -13.04 5.13
CA ILE A 163 22.52 -11.82 5.65
C ILE A 163 23.35 -10.58 5.30
N ILE A 164 24.67 -10.59 5.54
CA ILE A 164 25.56 -9.45 5.25
C ILE A 164 25.59 -9.14 3.74
N ASN A 165 25.70 -10.17 2.89
CA ASN A 165 25.70 -9.97 1.44
C ASN A 165 24.37 -9.39 0.94
N ALA A 166 23.23 -9.92 1.42
CA ALA A 166 21.92 -9.38 1.07
C ALA A 166 21.69 -7.97 1.66
N ALA A 167 22.16 -7.71 2.88
CA ALA A 167 22.11 -6.38 3.50
C ALA A 167 22.79 -5.32 2.64
N GLY A 168 23.89 -5.65 1.96
CA GLY A 168 24.53 -4.78 0.98
C GLY A 168 23.57 -4.31 -0.13
N GLU A 169 22.90 -5.26 -0.80
CA GLU A 169 21.92 -4.93 -1.85
C GLU A 169 20.70 -4.20 -1.29
N LEU A 170 20.10 -4.71 -0.21
CA LEU A 170 18.90 -4.14 0.44
C LEU A 170 19.13 -2.70 0.92
N LYS A 171 20.31 -2.41 1.48
CA LYS A 171 20.72 -1.05 1.91
C LYS A 171 20.73 -0.07 0.75
N TYR A 172 21.15 -0.47 -0.46
CA TYR A 172 21.11 0.39 -1.64
C TYR A 172 19.73 0.43 -2.29
N VAL A 173 19.07 -0.71 -2.50
CA VAL A 173 17.71 -0.79 -3.08
C VAL A 173 16.70 -0.01 -2.22
N GLY A 174 16.75 -0.13 -0.90
CA GLY A 174 15.91 0.62 0.03
C GLY A 174 16.23 2.12 0.11
N GLN A 175 17.45 2.55 -0.23
CA GLN A 175 17.77 3.97 -0.41
C GLN A 175 17.30 4.49 -1.78
N ILE A 176 17.42 3.70 -2.83
CA ILE A 176 16.95 4.02 -4.18
C ILE A 176 15.42 4.11 -4.22
N LYS A 177 14.68 3.15 -3.63
CA LYS A 177 13.21 3.21 -3.43
C LYS A 177 12.80 4.55 -2.79
N ARG A 178 13.48 4.97 -1.72
CA ARG A 178 13.23 6.25 -1.01
C ARG A 178 13.59 7.48 -1.85
N ALA A 179 14.72 7.47 -2.55
CA ALA A 179 15.13 8.58 -3.42
C ALA A 179 14.14 8.79 -4.57
N ILE A 180 13.67 7.70 -5.19
CA ILE A 180 12.62 7.72 -6.22
C ILE A 180 11.31 8.28 -5.64
N ALA A 181 10.84 7.76 -4.51
CA ALA A 181 9.62 8.24 -3.85
C ALA A 181 9.68 9.74 -3.53
N ALA A 182 10.84 10.26 -3.13
CA ALA A 182 11.06 11.69 -2.95
C ALA A 182 10.86 12.47 -4.27
N GLN A 183 11.43 12.01 -5.39
CA GLN A 183 11.25 12.67 -6.70
C GLN A 183 9.79 12.68 -7.20
N PHE A 184 8.99 11.67 -6.87
CA PHE A 184 7.56 11.64 -7.22
C PHE A 184 6.70 12.58 -6.35
N LYS A 185 7.14 12.86 -5.12
CA LYS A 185 6.47 13.82 -4.22
C LYS A 185 6.91 15.26 -4.50
N GLU A 186 8.20 15.49 -4.68
CA GLU A 186 8.82 16.79 -4.85
C GLU A 186 10.01 16.67 -5.84
N PRO A 187 9.76 16.87 -7.16
CA PRO A 187 10.79 16.79 -8.19
C PRO A 187 11.96 17.75 -7.95
N SER A 188 13.18 17.21 -7.85
CA SER A 188 14.41 18.01 -7.83
C SER A 188 14.74 18.60 -9.21
N ASP A 189 15.52 19.69 -9.23
CA ASP A 189 16.00 20.34 -10.46
C ASP A 189 16.64 19.36 -11.45
N ASP A 190 17.46 18.42 -10.98
CA ASP A 190 18.11 17.42 -11.83
C ASP A 190 17.12 16.37 -12.38
N TRP A 191 16.07 16.01 -11.64
CA TRP A 191 15.00 15.13 -12.12
C TRP A 191 14.12 15.81 -13.17
N VAL A 192 13.77 17.09 -12.95
CA VAL A 192 13.06 17.92 -13.93
C VAL A 192 13.91 18.09 -15.20
N ARG A 193 15.20 18.39 -15.06
CA ARG A 193 16.17 18.52 -16.16
C ARG A 193 16.34 17.21 -16.94
N PHE A 194 16.41 16.07 -16.24
CA PHE A 194 16.54 14.74 -16.84
C PHE A 194 15.40 14.44 -17.82
N PHE A 195 14.15 14.75 -17.46
CA PHE A 195 13.02 14.59 -18.39
C PHE A 195 12.95 15.70 -19.43
N THR A 196 13.15 16.97 -19.04
CA THR A 196 13.05 18.11 -19.96
C THR A 196 13.99 17.95 -21.17
N ASN A 197 15.24 17.56 -20.93
CA ASN A 197 16.25 17.33 -21.98
C ASN A 197 15.89 16.18 -22.96
N ARG A 198 14.82 15.42 -22.73
CA ARG A 198 14.33 14.33 -23.61
C ARG A 198 13.11 14.72 -24.45
N VAL A 199 12.46 15.85 -24.12
CA VAL A 199 11.22 16.31 -24.77
C VAL A 199 11.28 17.77 -25.22
N TYR A 200 12.37 18.47 -24.92
CA TYR A 200 12.59 19.87 -25.27
C TYR A 200 14.03 20.06 -25.75
N GLU A 201 14.19 20.56 -26.99
CA GLU A 201 15.49 20.71 -27.66
C GLU A 201 16.24 21.99 -27.26
N GLY A 202 15.61 22.88 -26.49
CA GLY A 202 16.20 24.14 -26.04
C GLY A 202 17.01 24.01 -24.74
N ALA A 203 17.77 25.05 -24.40
CA ALA A 203 18.56 25.08 -23.17
C ALA A 203 17.67 25.09 -21.92
N PHE A 204 18.07 24.29 -20.91
CA PHE A 204 17.40 24.24 -19.59
C PHE A 204 17.70 25.51 -18.77
N THR A 205 16.97 26.58 -19.09
CA THR A 205 17.02 27.87 -18.38
C THR A 205 16.08 27.89 -17.18
N GLN A 206 16.21 28.88 -16.29
CA GLN A 206 15.30 29.07 -15.16
C GLN A 206 13.82 29.09 -15.57
N LYS A 207 13.47 29.80 -16.65
CA LYS A 207 12.09 29.87 -17.17
C LYS A 207 11.59 28.51 -17.66
N VAL A 208 12.47 27.73 -18.29
CA VAL A 208 12.17 26.36 -18.75
C VAL A 208 11.97 25.44 -17.54
N ARG A 209 12.84 25.50 -16.51
CA ARG A 209 12.64 24.79 -15.25
C ARG A 209 11.28 25.11 -14.62
N GLU A 210 10.96 26.39 -14.43
CA GLU A 210 9.70 26.84 -13.83
C GLU A 210 8.47 26.38 -14.61
N GLN A 211 8.57 26.29 -15.94
CA GLN A 211 7.53 25.72 -16.80
C GLN A 211 7.43 24.18 -16.69
N PHE A 212 8.56 23.47 -16.60
CA PHE A 212 8.60 22.00 -16.67
C PHE A 212 8.46 21.30 -15.32
N THR A 213 8.83 21.90 -14.18
CA THR A 213 8.64 21.32 -12.84
C THR A 213 7.19 20.86 -12.59
N PRO A 214 6.14 21.68 -12.81
CA PRO A 214 4.76 21.23 -12.63
C PRO A 214 4.34 20.16 -13.65
N LEU A 215 4.88 20.18 -14.87
CA LEU A 215 4.59 19.18 -15.90
C LEU A 215 5.20 17.81 -15.55
N VAL A 216 6.45 17.79 -15.08
CA VAL A 216 7.15 16.57 -14.64
C VAL A 216 6.47 16.00 -13.38
N SER A 217 6.06 16.84 -12.44
CA SER A 217 5.28 16.41 -11.27
C SER A 217 3.97 15.73 -11.68
N LYS A 218 3.16 16.43 -12.51
CA LYS A 218 1.88 15.90 -13.01
C LYS A 218 2.06 14.59 -13.78
N ALA A 219 3.01 14.54 -14.72
CA ALA A 219 3.27 13.34 -15.53
C ALA A 219 3.73 12.14 -14.67
N SER A 220 4.57 12.39 -13.65
CA SER A 220 5.03 11.34 -12.73
C SER A 220 3.86 10.76 -11.93
N GLN A 221 2.94 11.60 -11.44
CA GLN A 221 1.75 11.17 -10.70
C GLN A 221 0.76 10.43 -11.59
N GLN A 222 0.49 10.92 -12.80
CA GLN A 222 -0.39 10.24 -13.77
C GLN A 222 0.16 8.86 -14.14
N PHE A 223 1.45 8.77 -14.50
CA PHE A 223 2.10 7.49 -14.81
C PHE A 223 2.04 6.50 -13.64
N LEU A 224 2.27 6.94 -12.40
CA LEU A 224 2.18 6.05 -11.24
C LEU A 224 0.75 5.48 -11.07
N ASN A 225 -0.26 6.33 -11.18
CA ASN A 225 -1.67 5.93 -11.09
C ASN A 225 -2.05 4.97 -12.23
N GLU A 226 -1.58 5.25 -13.46
CA GLU A 226 -1.74 4.34 -14.61
C GLU A 226 -1.08 2.98 -14.36
N GLN A 227 0.14 2.92 -13.82
CA GLN A 227 0.79 1.64 -13.50
C GLN A 227 0.06 0.86 -12.41
N VAL A 228 -0.50 1.51 -11.39
CA VAL A 228 -1.34 0.87 -10.37
C VAL A 228 -2.62 0.33 -11.01
N ASN A 229 -3.33 1.15 -11.79
CA ASN A 229 -4.57 0.76 -12.47
C ASN A 229 -4.34 -0.39 -13.49
N ASN A 230 -3.25 -0.35 -14.24
CA ASN A 230 -2.87 -1.42 -15.18
C ASN A 230 -2.53 -2.73 -14.44
N ARG A 231 -1.85 -2.68 -13.30
CA ARG A 231 -1.60 -3.86 -12.46
C ARG A 231 -2.89 -4.43 -11.88
N LEU A 232 -3.80 -3.58 -11.39
CA LEU A 232 -5.13 -3.99 -10.92
C LEU A 232 -5.94 -4.64 -12.06
N ALA A 233 -6.02 -4.02 -13.24
CA ALA A 233 -6.71 -4.57 -14.39
C ALA A 233 -6.13 -5.92 -14.84
N THR A 234 -4.80 -6.05 -14.85
CA THR A 234 -4.10 -7.31 -15.18
C THR A 234 -4.40 -8.41 -14.16
N ALA A 235 -4.33 -8.10 -12.86
CA ALA A 235 -4.65 -9.03 -11.77
C ALA A 235 -6.14 -9.43 -11.75
N LEU A 236 -7.02 -8.55 -12.23
CA LEU A 236 -8.45 -8.80 -12.44
C LEU A 236 -8.77 -9.47 -13.78
N GLY A 237 -7.76 -9.94 -14.53
CA GLY A 237 -7.93 -10.76 -15.74
C GLY A 237 -8.38 -10.00 -16.99
N ALA A 238 -8.32 -8.66 -16.99
CA ALA A 238 -8.77 -7.83 -18.11
C ALA A 238 -7.76 -7.85 -19.28
N SER A 239 -7.79 -8.91 -20.09
CA SER A 239 -7.06 -8.99 -21.35
C SER A 239 -7.54 -7.92 -22.33
N SER A 240 -6.65 -7.02 -22.72
CA SER A 240 -6.96 -5.89 -23.61
C SER A 240 -7.16 -6.31 -25.07
N VAL A 241 -8.36 -6.08 -25.60
CA VAL A 241 -8.69 -6.25 -27.02
C VAL A 241 -9.35 -4.95 -27.52
N PRO A 242 -8.75 -4.23 -28.49
CA PRO A 242 -9.40 -3.06 -29.10
C PRO A 242 -10.57 -3.52 -30.00
N PRO A 243 -11.79 -2.97 -29.84
CA PRO A 243 -12.91 -3.30 -30.72
C PRO A 243 -12.76 -2.65 -32.09
N SER A 244 -13.16 -3.37 -33.14
CA SER A 244 -13.27 -2.84 -34.51
C SER A 244 -14.65 -2.24 -34.76
N MET A 245 -14.71 -1.14 -35.51
CA MET A 245 -15.94 -0.56 -36.08
C MET A 245 -16.64 -1.61 -36.99
N PRO A 246 -17.99 -1.63 -37.09
CA PRO A 246 -18.65 -0.75 -38.08
C PRO A 246 -20.11 -0.27 -37.81
N SER A 247 -20.42 0.92 -38.35
CA SER A 247 -21.67 1.38 -38.99
C SER A 247 -23.09 1.02 -38.47
N GLY A 248 -23.90 2.06 -38.23
CA GLY A 248 -25.06 2.36 -39.10
C GLY A 248 -26.49 2.22 -38.55
N ASP A 249 -27.17 3.37 -38.41
CA ASP A 249 -28.62 3.67 -38.52
C ASP A 249 -29.68 2.84 -37.72
N ASP A 250 -30.97 3.22 -37.59
CA ASP A 250 -31.65 4.39 -36.97
C ASP A 250 -33.14 3.95 -36.67
N VAL A 251 -34.21 4.65 -36.23
CA VAL A 251 -34.60 6.07 -36.02
C VAL A 251 -35.67 6.15 -34.88
N THR A 252 -35.60 7.14 -33.97
CA THR A 252 -36.73 7.70 -33.13
C THR A 252 -37.53 6.74 -32.19
N GLU A 253 -38.48 7.14 -31.31
CA GLU A 253 -39.27 8.37 -31.02
C GLU A 253 -39.25 8.82 -29.52
N GLU A 254 -40.06 9.85 -29.19
CA GLU A 254 -40.08 10.68 -27.97
C GLU A 254 -40.69 9.99 -26.70
N VAL A 255 -40.81 10.61 -25.51
CA VAL A 255 -41.73 11.72 -25.15
C VAL A 255 -41.31 12.39 -23.82
N THR A 256 -41.34 13.75 -23.79
CA THR A 256 -41.39 14.75 -22.66
C THR A 256 -40.83 14.40 -21.25
N SER A 257 -40.13 15.30 -20.55
CA SER A 257 -40.55 16.71 -20.33
C SER A 257 -39.43 17.76 -20.23
N ARG A 258 -39.73 18.97 -20.76
CA ARG A 258 -39.11 20.26 -20.39
C ARG A 258 -39.51 20.56 -18.92
N GLU A 259 -38.72 21.27 -18.10
CA GLU A 259 -38.40 22.70 -18.25
C GLU A 259 -36.94 23.10 -17.98
N GLU A 260 -36.05 22.20 -17.54
CA GLU A 260 -34.61 22.52 -17.39
C GLU A 260 -33.83 22.54 -18.73
N ALA A 261 -34.43 22.02 -19.81
CA ALA A 261 -33.73 21.66 -21.05
C ALA A 261 -33.25 22.83 -21.93
N GLU A 262 -33.60 24.08 -21.65
CA GLU A 262 -33.34 25.23 -22.56
C GLU A 262 -32.03 26.00 -22.26
N ARG A 263 -31.16 25.48 -21.40
CA ARG A 263 -29.76 25.96 -21.27
C ARG A 263 -28.71 25.00 -21.82
N ASP A 264 -29.01 23.70 -21.86
CA ASP A 264 -28.02 22.64 -22.14
C ASP A 264 -27.75 22.43 -23.65
N LEU A 265 -28.48 23.12 -24.54
CA LEU A 265 -28.49 22.94 -26.00
C LEU A 265 -27.21 23.42 -26.74
N LYS A 266 -26.05 23.40 -26.09
CA LYS A 266 -24.74 23.77 -26.66
C LYS A 266 -23.54 22.90 -26.27
N GLU A 267 -23.66 21.99 -25.29
CA GLU A 267 -22.55 21.13 -24.85
C GLU A 267 -22.91 19.65 -25.01
N SER A 268 -23.04 19.21 -26.26
CA SER A 268 -23.21 17.79 -26.63
C SER A 268 -22.57 17.45 -27.99
N GLN A 269 -21.33 17.93 -28.17
CA GLN A 269 -20.36 17.31 -29.08
C GLN A 269 -19.27 16.63 -28.25
N ASP A 270 -19.51 15.37 -27.90
CA ASP A 270 -18.48 14.37 -27.64
C ASP A 270 -19.07 12.97 -27.90
N ASP A 271 -18.21 12.00 -28.18
CA ASP A 271 -18.60 10.62 -28.47
C ASP A 271 -19.10 9.87 -27.22
N ILE A 272 -19.64 8.66 -27.41
CA ILE A 272 -19.95 7.74 -26.29
C ILE A 272 -18.63 7.21 -25.72
N VAL A 273 -18.01 8.01 -24.85
CA VAL A 273 -16.75 7.73 -24.17
C VAL A 273 -17.04 7.46 -22.69
N THR A 274 -17.00 6.20 -22.29
CA THR A 274 -17.18 5.83 -20.87
C THR A 274 -16.11 6.53 -20.04
N THR A 275 -16.54 7.42 -19.15
CA THR A 275 -15.62 8.29 -18.42
C THR A 275 -14.84 7.50 -17.37
N ALA A 276 -13.66 8.01 -16.98
CA ALA A 276 -12.88 7.44 -15.88
C ALA A 276 -13.69 7.42 -14.56
N ASP A 277 -14.59 8.39 -14.36
CA ASP A 277 -15.51 8.44 -13.23
C ASP A 277 -16.54 7.30 -13.28
N GLU A 278 -17.17 7.04 -14.42
CA GLU A 278 -18.13 5.94 -14.58
C GLU A 278 -17.47 4.57 -14.45
N LEU A 279 -16.26 4.40 -14.99
CA LEU A 279 -15.49 3.18 -14.81
C LEU A 279 -15.09 2.98 -13.33
N THR A 280 -14.78 4.06 -12.62
CA THR A 280 -14.50 4.02 -11.16
C THR A 280 -15.76 3.65 -10.37
N ALA A 281 -16.90 4.29 -10.65
CA ALA A 281 -18.18 3.99 -10.02
C ALA A 281 -18.68 2.56 -10.33
N PHE A 282 -18.50 2.06 -11.56
CA PHE A 282 -18.75 0.68 -11.91
C PHE A 282 -17.89 -0.29 -11.07
N ASN A 283 -16.59 -0.01 -10.91
CA ASN A 283 -15.72 -0.83 -10.07
C ASN A 283 -16.14 -0.80 -8.59
N ILE A 284 -16.57 0.35 -8.07
CA ILE A 284 -17.13 0.46 -6.70
C ILE A 284 -18.39 -0.38 -6.56
N ILE A 285 -19.36 -0.27 -7.49
CA ILE A 285 -20.59 -1.06 -7.45
C ILE A 285 -20.30 -2.56 -7.58
N ARG A 286 -19.36 -2.96 -8.45
CA ARG A 286 -18.92 -4.35 -8.59
C ARG A 286 -18.26 -4.90 -7.32
N ALA A 287 -17.49 -4.08 -6.60
CA ALA A 287 -16.90 -4.44 -5.32
C ALA A 287 -17.93 -4.49 -4.17
N ILE A 288 -18.99 -3.67 -4.23
CA ILE A 288 -20.08 -3.69 -3.24
C ILE A 288 -20.87 -5.00 -3.30
N VAL A 289 -21.15 -5.52 -4.50
CA VAL A 289 -22.03 -6.69 -4.70
C VAL A 289 -21.28 -8.03 -4.87
N CYS A 290 -19.94 -8.04 -4.78
CA CYS A 290 -19.17 -9.28 -4.95
C CYS A 290 -19.36 -10.28 -3.78
N ASP A 291 -20.03 -9.88 -2.70
CA ASP A 291 -20.49 -10.76 -1.62
C ASP A 291 -21.84 -11.43 -1.91
N ARG A 292 -22.40 -11.24 -3.12
CA ARG A 292 -23.62 -11.91 -3.62
C ARG A 292 -23.47 -12.53 -5.01
N VAL A 293 -22.59 -12.00 -5.85
CA VAL A 293 -22.35 -12.50 -7.21
C VAL A 293 -20.87 -12.53 -7.56
N ASP A 294 -20.49 -13.52 -8.36
CA ASP A 294 -19.19 -13.53 -9.01
C ASP A 294 -19.00 -12.25 -9.85
N MET A 295 -17.85 -11.59 -9.70
CA MET A 295 -17.54 -10.32 -10.37
C MET A 295 -17.64 -10.41 -11.90
N SER A 296 -17.42 -11.59 -12.49
CA SER A 296 -17.55 -11.82 -13.94
C SER A 296 -18.98 -11.67 -14.45
N ARG A 297 -20.00 -11.83 -13.58
CA ARG A 297 -21.41 -11.62 -13.92
C ARG A 297 -21.81 -10.14 -13.93
N VAL A 298 -21.01 -9.27 -13.33
CA VAL A 298 -21.30 -7.83 -13.19
C VAL A 298 -20.61 -7.06 -14.30
N THR A 299 -21.41 -6.49 -15.18
CA THR A 299 -21.00 -5.84 -16.44
C THR A 299 -21.50 -4.40 -16.48
N TYR A 300 -20.97 -3.59 -17.40
CA TYR A 300 -21.55 -2.29 -17.71
C TYR A 300 -21.89 -2.17 -19.20
N ARG A 301 -22.84 -1.28 -19.52
CA ARG A 301 -23.16 -0.84 -20.88
C ARG A 301 -23.34 0.66 -20.86
N ASP A 302 -22.51 1.36 -21.63
CA ASP A 302 -22.61 2.79 -21.80
C ASP A 302 -23.78 3.19 -22.72
N ALA A 303 -24.38 4.34 -22.47
CA ALA A 303 -25.43 4.94 -23.27
C ALA A 303 -25.45 6.47 -23.08
N LYS A 304 -25.91 7.20 -24.10
CA LYS A 304 -25.87 8.67 -24.19
C LYS A 304 -26.42 9.45 -22.97
N SER A 305 -27.25 8.82 -22.14
CA SER A 305 -27.89 9.42 -20.95
C SER A 305 -27.48 8.80 -19.61
N TYR A 306 -26.74 7.67 -19.62
CA TYR A 306 -26.20 6.97 -18.44
C TYR A 306 -25.36 5.74 -18.82
N CYS A 307 -24.31 5.46 -18.05
CA CYS A 307 -23.70 4.13 -18.01
C CYS A 307 -24.52 3.18 -17.10
N ALA A 308 -25.01 2.07 -17.64
CA ALA A 308 -25.82 1.09 -16.91
C ALA A 308 -24.96 -0.04 -16.34
N VAL A 309 -25.11 -0.36 -15.05
CA VAL A 309 -24.48 -1.53 -14.43
C VAL A 309 -25.48 -2.69 -14.43
N LEU A 310 -25.11 -3.82 -15.02
CA LEU A 310 -25.99 -4.95 -15.34
C LEU A 310 -25.46 -6.27 -14.79
N LEU A 311 -26.35 -7.10 -14.23
CA LEU A 311 -26.06 -8.50 -13.96
C LEU A 311 -26.31 -9.36 -15.21
N ASP A 312 -25.47 -10.38 -15.42
CA ASP A 312 -25.55 -11.35 -16.52
C ASP A 312 -25.59 -10.69 -17.93
N ASN A 313 -24.98 -9.51 -18.07
CA ASN A 313 -25.01 -8.68 -19.30
C ASN A 313 -26.44 -8.43 -19.84
N ASN A 314 -27.42 -8.33 -18.93
CA ASN A 314 -28.84 -8.36 -19.27
C ASN A 314 -29.56 -7.07 -18.81
N ASN A 315 -30.08 -6.28 -19.77
CA ASN A 315 -30.82 -5.05 -19.48
C ASN A 315 -32.03 -5.27 -18.53
N ARG A 316 -32.60 -6.48 -18.47
CA ARG A 316 -33.72 -6.80 -17.54
C ARG A 316 -33.28 -6.98 -16.08
N LYS A 317 -31.96 -7.13 -15.83
CA LYS A 317 -31.28 -7.23 -14.53
C LYS A 317 -30.35 -6.01 -14.31
N THR A 318 -30.89 -4.80 -14.45
CA THR A 318 -30.13 -3.56 -14.18
C THR A 318 -29.92 -3.39 -12.67
N ILE A 319 -28.67 -3.36 -12.22
CA ILE A 319 -28.28 -3.14 -10.81
C ILE A 319 -28.35 -1.64 -10.48
N ALA A 320 -27.81 -0.79 -11.35
CA ALA A 320 -27.79 0.66 -11.19
C ALA A 320 -27.63 1.39 -12.53
N ARG A 321 -27.86 2.70 -12.53
CA ARG A 321 -27.55 3.62 -13.64
C ARG A 321 -26.70 4.78 -13.14
N LEU A 322 -25.64 5.13 -13.88
CA LEU A 322 -24.71 6.20 -13.56
C LEU A 322 -24.97 7.37 -14.51
N HIS A 323 -25.56 8.45 -14.01
CA HIS A 323 -25.84 9.64 -14.80
C HIS A 323 -24.75 10.68 -14.51
N PHE A 324 -23.57 10.50 -15.10
CA PHE A 324 -22.40 11.35 -14.85
C PHE A 324 -22.16 12.37 -15.98
N ASN A 325 -22.96 12.32 -17.04
CA ASN A 325 -22.90 13.12 -18.27
C ASN A 325 -23.34 14.60 -18.05
N ARG A 326 -23.26 15.10 -16.82
CA ARG A 326 -23.70 16.44 -16.37
C ARG A 326 -22.82 16.92 -15.21
N SER A 327 -22.80 18.24 -14.98
CA SER A 327 -22.05 18.88 -13.89
C SER A 327 -22.38 18.40 -12.48
N ARG A 328 -23.56 17.77 -12.29
CA ARG A 328 -23.92 17.03 -11.08
C ARG A 328 -24.15 15.56 -11.42
N LYS A 329 -23.49 14.68 -10.68
CA LYS A 329 -23.53 13.22 -10.85
C LYS A 329 -24.72 12.63 -10.09
N TYR A 330 -25.36 11.59 -10.64
CA TYR A 330 -26.43 10.85 -9.95
C TYR A 330 -26.27 9.33 -10.10
N VAL A 331 -26.67 8.61 -9.06
CA VAL A 331 -26.84 7.15 -9.07
C VAL A 331 -28.34 6.84 -9.11
N GLY A 332 -28.78 6.19 -10.18
CA GLY A 332 -30.13 5.64 -10.32
C GLY A 332 -30.20 4.23 -9.74
N LEU A 333 -31.03 4.04 -8.71
CA LEU A 333 -31.37 2.74 -8.13
C LEU A 333 -32.77 2.31 -8.62
N LEU A 334 -33.04 1.01 -8.72
CA LEU A 334 -34.31 0.49 -9.25
C LEU A 334 -35.15 -0.24 -8.19
N ASP A 335 -36.42 0.12 -8.09
CA ASP A 335 -37.39 -0.56 -7.22
C ASP A 335 -37.86 -1.91 -7.81
N GLU A 336 -38.77 -2.62 -7.11
CA GLU A 336 -39.34 -3.90 -7.58
C GLU A 336 -40.12 -3.76 -8.91
N ASN A 337 -40.71 -2.59 -9.14
CA ASN A 337 -41.46 -2.24 -10.35
C ASN A 337 -40.56 -1.72 -11.49
N LYS A 338 -39.23 -1.65 -11.26
CA LYS A 338 -38.19 -1.10 -12.16
C LYS A 338 -38.31 0.41 -12.39
N VAL A 339 -38.95 1.13 -11.47
CA VAL A 339 -38.93 2.59 -11.37
C VAL A 339 -37.56 3.02 -10.86
N GLU A 340 -36.99 4.03 -11.51
CA GLU A 340 -35.65 4.56 -11.22
C GLU A 340 -35.74 5.73 -10.23
N THR A 341 -35.08 5.60 -9.07
CA THR A 341 -34.88 6.70 -8.11
C THR A 341 -33.47 7.24 -8.25
N ARG A 342 -33.31 8.53 -8.57
CA ARG A 342 -32.00 9.19 -8.70
C ARG A 342 -31.54 9.83 -7.40
N HIS A 343 -30.41 9.36 -6.90
CA HIS A 343 -29.70 9.95 -5.77
C HIS A 343 -28.53 10.79 -6.30
N GLY A 344 -28.54 12.10 -6.04
CA GLY A 344 -27.42 12.97 -6.41
C GLY A 344 -26.21 12.67 -5.54
N ILE A 345 -25.04 12.59 -6.16
CA ILE A 345 -23.75 12.45 -5.47
C ILE A 345 -22.80 13.58 -5.86
N ASP A 346 -22.06 14.06 -4.88
CA ASP A 346 -21.04 15.11 -5.04
C ASP A 346 -19.61 14.51 -5.05
N ALA A 347 -19.44 13.26 -4.61
CA ALA A 347 -18.19 12.49 -4.63
C ALA A 347 -18.46 10.98 -4.82
N LEU A 348 -17.54 10.22 -5.42
CA LEU A 348 -17.78 8.82 -5.82
C LEU A 348 -17.86 7.85 -4.63
N GLU A 349 -17.22 8.20 -3.51
CA GLU A 349 -17.24 7.43 -2.26
C GLU A 349 -18.66 7.36 -1.67
N GLN A 350 -19.53 8.31 -2.01
CA GLN A 350 -20.94 8.31 -1.57
C GLN A 350 -21.73 7.10 -2.12
N ILE A 351 -21.22 6.41 -3.16
CA ILE A 351 -21.79 5.17 -3.68
C ILE A 351 -21.86 4.07 -2.60
N TYR A 352 -20.89 4.02 -1.67
CA TYR A 352 -20.93 3.08 -0.54
C TYR A 352 -22.16 3.27 0.37
N GLY A 353 -22.76 4.47 0.39
CA GLY A 353 -24.01 4.74 1.11
C GLY A 353 -25.24 4.00 0.54
N PHE A 354 -25.15 3.44 -0.66
CA PHE A 354 -26.21 2.65 -1.30
C PHE A 354 -25.95 1.14 -1.27
N SER A 355 -24.94 0.68 -0.52
CA SER A 355 -24.46 -0.70 -0.56
C SER A 355 -25.56 -1.76 -0.40
N ASP A 356 -26.47 -1.56 0.55
CA ASP A 356 -27.49 -2.56 0.87
C ASP A 356 -28.61 -2.62 -0.18
N ALA A 357 -29.01 -1.47 -0.75
CA ALA A 357 -29.95 -1.42 -1.87
C ALA A 357 -29.36 -2.02 -3.17
N LEU A 358 -28.05 -1.88 -3.38
CA LEU A 358 -27.33 -2.52 -4.49
C LEU A 358 -27.30 -4.06 -4.32
N ARG A 359 -27.06 -4.55 -3.09
CA ARG A 359 -27.12 -5.98 -2.76
C ARG A 359 -28.53 -6.54 -2.89
N GLU A 360 -29.54 -5.89 -2.31
CA GLU A 360 -30.95 -6.26 -2.43
C GLU A 360 -31.40 -6.33 -3.90
N THR A 361 -30.91 -5.42 -4.75
CA THR A 361 -31.18 -5.47 -6.20
C THR A 361 -30.54 -6.68 -6.88
N VAL A 362 -29.34 -7.09 -6.46
CA VAL A 362 -28.69 -8.32 -6.96
C VAL A 362 -29.37 -9.58 -6.43
N ASP A 363 -29.77 -9.61 -5.15
CA ASP A 363 -30.44 -10.76 -4.53
C ASP A 363 -31.81 -11.02 -5.18
N ARG A 364 -32.56 -9.96 -5.51
CA ARG A 364 -33.78 -10.00 -6.36
C ARG A 364 -33.56 -10.48 -7.80
N PHE A 365 -32.32 -10.66 -8.25
CA PHE A 365 -31.97 -11.23 -9.56
C PHE A 365 -31.24 -12.59 -9.48
N ASN A 366 -31.02 -13.12 -8.28
CA ASN A 366 -30.44 -14.44 -8.02
C ASN A 366 -31.48 -15.45 -7.49
N GLY A 367 -32.58 -14.98 -6.89
CA GLY A 367 -33.81 -15.76 -6.70
C GLY A 367 -34.61 -15.94 -7.97
#